data_AF-A0A7S3TSK5-F1
#
_entry.id   AF-A0A7S3TSK5-F1
#
_cell.length_a   1.000
_cell.length_b   1.000
_cell.length_c   1.000
_cell.angle_alpha   90.00
_cell.angle_beta   90.00
_cell.angle_gamma   90.00
#
_symmetry.space_group_name_H-M   'P 1'
#
loop_
_entity.id
_entity.type
_entity.pdbx_description
1 polymer ?
#
loop_
_entity_poly.entity_id
_entity_poly.type
_entity_poly.pdbx_seq_one_letter_code
_entity_poly.pdbx_strand_id
1 'polypeptide(L)'
;SSSHVSGGGGGGGGVKRSRRGSVKAASSVVLTRGLAPGMVRLACGETHVSVSEAHLGKLWALYARSRPSPMPPAAAERFPEVAFCVVARQLSLQGGHEGAGGMQAACPPSVFETLRQDLGVTRELFASPLNCAFPRFCSASADVDADFGSAGSFFLYTPRPGAYLANPPFDPAVVAAMAVRMEALLEASDLAGERLTFVCVVPAWTKPRGPHLPAWQQLAGSPHTTCALTLPRAQHAYVDGEQQLRGKGHACGRSRHDTSLLVLQSAAAAREVPFTEPMQARLRRAFSLANTGEHPLQKTANGC
;
A
#
# COMPACT_ATOMS: atom_id res chain seq x y z
N SER A 1 -40.40 26.86 66.51
CA SER A 1 -41.36 27.94 66.25
C SER A 1 -41.00 28.57 64.92
N SER A 2 -41.80 28.63 63.87
CA SER A 2 -43.19 28.25 63.67
C SER A 2 -43.36 27.96 62.17
N SER A 3 -44.19 26.97 61.88
CA SER A 3 -44.72 26.61 60.57
C SER A 3 -45.67 27.69 60.01
N HIS A 4 -45.67 27.91 58.70
CA HIS A 4 -46.91 28.13 57.96
C HIS A 4 -46.86 27.58 56.54
N VAL A 5 -47.97 26.94 56.17
CA VAL A 5 -48.29 26.20 54.95
C VAL A 5 -49.48 26.90 54.30
N SER A 6 -49.49 27.00 52.98
CA SER A 6 -50.69 26.91 52.12
C SER A 6 -50.26 27.14 50.66
N GLY A 7 -50.33 26.14 49.78
CA GLY A 7 -51.46 25.89 48.87
C GLY A 7 -51.08 26.44 47.48
N GLY A 8 -51.01 25.70 46.37
CA GLY A 8 -51.95 24.76 45.78
C GLY A 8 -52.37 25.35 44.42
N GLY A 9 -52.03 24.69 43.30
CA GLY A 9 -52.42 25.16 41.97
C GLY A 9 -51.74 24.38 40.83
N GLY A 10 -52.44 23.37 40.31
CA GLY A 10 -52.02 22.62 39.14
C GLY A 10 -52.15 23.43 37.84
N GLY A 11 -51.27 23.14 36.88
CA GLY A 11 -51.33 23.67 35.52
C GLY A 11 -50.53 22.77 34.60
N GLY A 12 -51.24 21.97 33.80
CA GLY A 12 -50.65 21.12 32.77
C GLY A 12 -49.93 21.95 31.70
N GLY A 13 -48.78 21.46 31.24
CA GLY A 13 -47.97 22.14 30.24
C GLY A 13 -46.99 21.19 29.57
N GLY A 14 -47.49 20.46 28.56
CA GLY A 14 -46.76 19.88 27.44
C GLY A 14 -45.36 19.34 27.69
N VAL A 15 -45.25 18.00 27.76
CA VAL A 15 -44.01 17.31 27.37
C VAL A 15 -43.69 17.73 25.93
N LYS A 16 -42.76 18.68 25.76
CA LYS A 16 -42.13 18.94 24.46
C LYS A 16 -41.38 17.67 24.12
N ARG A 17 -42.01 16.81 23.31
CA ARG A 17 -41.33 15.80 22.51
C ARG A 17 -40.22 16.53 21.77
N SER A 18 -39.00 16.39 22.28
CA SER A 18 -37.78 16.64 21.53
C SER A 18 -37.96 15.92 20.19
N ARG A 19 -38.15 16.69 19.13
CA ARG A 19 -38.00 16.19 17.76
C ARG A 19 -36.61 15.61 17.74
N ARG A 20 -36.51 14.27 17.76
CA ARG A 20 -35.32 13.57 17.27
C ARG A 20 -35.02 14.21 15.93
N GLY A 21 -34.00 15.07 15.89
CA GLY A 21 -33.48 15.58 14.65
C GLY A 21 -33.26 14.37 13.77
N SER A 22 -33.83 14.38 12.57
CA SER A 22 -33.48 13.40 11.55
C SER A 22 -31.96 13.39 11.52
N VAL A 23 -31.35 12.27 11.91
CA VAL A 23 -29.96 12.01 11.56
C VAL A 23 -29.95 12.17 10.05
N LYS A 24 -29.35 13.26 9.54
CA LYS A 24 -29.10 13.40 8.10
C LYS A 24 -28.49 12.06 7.70
N ALA A 25 -29.10 11.40 6.71
CA ALA A 25 -28.56 10.15 6.18
C ALA A 25 -27.05 10.31 6.01
N ALA A 26 -26.28 9.31 6.44
CA ALA A 26 -24.84 9.27 6.20
C ALA A 26 -24.61 9.73 4.76
N SER A 27 -23.79 10.75 4.57
CA SER A 27 -23.58 11.37 3.26
C SER A 27 -23.17 10.30 2.26
N SER A 28 -24.12 9.84 1.45
CA SER A 28 -23.92 8.76 0.51
C SER A 28 -22.92 9.22 -0.55
N VAL A 29 -21.91 8.40 -0.82
CA VAL A 29 -20.93 8.74 -1.84
C VAL A 29 -21.54 8.63 -3.23
N VAL A 30 -21.49 9.73 -3.99
CA VAL A 30 -21.96 9.79 -5.37
C VAL A 30 -20.79 9.56 -6.31
N LEU A 31 -20.97 8.65 -7.26
CA LEU A 31 -20.00 8.33 -8.30
C LEU A 31 -20.42 9.00 -9.62
N THR A 32 -19.55 9.85 -10.16
CA THR A 32 -19.77 10.54 -11.43
C THR A 32 -18.71 10.14 -12.45
N ARG A 33 -19.14 9.66 -13.62
CA ARG A 33 -18.28 9.31 -14.77
C ARG A 33 -18.37 10.39 -15.86
N GLY A 34 -17.37 10.42 -16.75
CA GLY A 34 -17.41 11.27 -17.95
C GLY A 34 -17.01 12.73 -17.71
N LEU A 35 -16.48 13.08 -16.53
CA LEU A 35 -15.90 14.40 -16.25
C LEU A 35 -14.58 14.62 -17.00
N ALA A 36 -13.82 13.55 -17.21
CA ALA A 36 -12.66 13.49 -18.08
C ALA A 36 -12.51 12.06 -18.63
N PRO A 37 -11.86 11.86 -19.80
CA PRO A 37 -11.72 10.53 -20.39
C PRO A 37 -11.04 9.53 -19.43
N GLY A 38 -11.75 8.46 -19.09
CA GLY A 38 -11.23 7.39 -18.22
C GLY A 38 -11.09 7.75 -16.74
N MET A 39 -11.69 8.86 -16.29
CA MET A 39 -11.68 9.30 -14.89
C MET A 39 -13.06 9.23 -14.25
N VAL A 40 -13.07 8.95 -12.95
CA VAL A 40 -14.25 8.88 -12.09
C VAL A 40 -14.06 9.82 -10.91
N ARG A 41 -15.12 10.53 -10.53
CA ARG A 41 -15.18 11.33 -9.31
C ARG A 41 -16.06 10.66 -8.27
N LEU A 42 -15.56 10.56 -7.05
CA LEU A 42 -16.30 10.12 -5.87
C LEU A 42 -16.54 11.35 -4.97
N ALA A 43 -17.78 11.66 -4.64
CA ALA A 43 -18.15 12.84 -3.85
C ALA A 43 -18.92 12.48 -2.59
N CYS A 44 -18.50 13.03 -1.45
CA CYS A 44 -19.15 12.89 -0.15
C CYS A 44 -19.43 14.30 0.40
N GLY A 45 -20.69 14.76 0.27
CA GLY A 45 -21.01 16.17 0.53
C GLY A 45 -20.28 17.09 -0.45
N GLU A 46 -19.55 18.09 0.07
CA GLU A 46 -18.77 19.03 -0.73
C GLU A 46 -17.36 18.49 -1.09
N THR A 47 -16.88 17.47 -0.37
CA THR A 47 -15.57 16.87 -0.58
C THR A 47 -15.63 15.86 -1.72
N HIS A 48 -14.60 15.86 -2.58
CA HIS A 48 -14.52 14.91 -3.67
C HIS A 48 -13.07 14.49 -3.94
N VAL A 49 -12.94 13.33 -4.57
CA VAL A 49 -11.67 12.77 -5.03
C VAL A 49 -11.81 12.20 -6.43
N SER A 50 -10.72 12.22 -7.18
CA SER A 50 -10.63 11.67 -8.54
C SER A 50 -9.86 10.36 -8.53
N VAL A 51 -10.27 9.43 -9.38
CA VAL A 51 -9.58 8.15 -9.60
C VAL A 51 -9.86 7.65 -11.01
N SER A 52 -8.90 7.00 -11.66
CA SER A 52 -9.12 6.41 -12.97
C SER A 52 -10.06 5.22 -12.92
N GLU A 53 -10.79 4.99 -14.02
CA GLU A 53 -11.71 3.85 -14.13
C GLU A 53 -11.00 2.51 -13.89
N ALA A 54 -9.75 2.39 -14.34
CA ALA A 54 -8.92 1.22 -14.12
C ALA A 54 -8.63 1.00 -12.62
N HIS A 55 -8.28 2.06 -11.87
CA HIS A 55 -8.01 1.94 -10.45
C HIS A 55 -9.28 1.72 -9.63
N LEU A 56 -10.41 2.31 -10.02
CA LEU A 56 -11.69 2.00 -9.38
C LEU A 56 -12.08 0.53 -9.61
N GLY A 57 -11.86 0.00 -10.82
CA GLY A 57 -12.05 -1.42 -11.11
C GLY A 57 -11.11 -2.33 -10.29
N LYS A 58 -9.85 -1.92 -10.11
CA LYS A 58 -8.90 -2.61 -9.22
C LYS A 58 -9.40 -2.62 -7.78
N LEU A 59 -9.84 -1.49 -7.25
CA LEU A 59 -10.41 -1.40 -5.91
C LEU A 59 -11.63 -2.31 -5.77
N TRP A 60 -12.51 -2.37 -6.77
CA TRP A 60 -13.64 -3.30 -6.78
C TRP A 60 -13.18 -4.75 -6.72
N ALA A 61 -12.18 -5.14 -7.54
CA ALA A 61 -11.65 -6.50 -7.53
C ALA A 61 -11.03 -6.89 -6.18
N LEU A 62 -10.28 -5.97 -5.55
CA LEU A 62 -9.72 -6.19 -4.22
C LEU A 62 -10.83 -6.33 -3.16
N TYR A 63 -11.81 -5.42 -3.19
CA TYR A 63 -12.97 -5.42 -2.30
C TYR A 63 -13.81 -6.70 -2.45
N ALA A 64 -14.07 -7.14 -3.67
CA ALA A 64 -14.86 -8.35 -3.92
C ALA A 64 -14.19 -9.62 -3.40
N ARG A 65 -12.84 -9.69 -3.45
CA ARG A 65 -12.10 -10.85 -2.95
C ARG A 65 -12.12 -11.01 -1.44
N SER A 66 -12.44 -9.96 -0.68
CA SER A 66 -12.55 -10.01 0.79
C SER A 66 -13.98 -10.33 1.25
N ARG A 67 -14.91 -10.58 0.32
CA ARG A 67 -16.33 -10.83 0.60
C ARG A 67 -16.76 -12.23 0.15
N PRO A 68 -17.86 -12.76 0.71
CA PRO A 68 -18.48 -13.99 0.21
C PRO A 68 -18.88 -13.85 -1.26
N SER A 69 -18.89 -14.98 -1.97
CA SER A 69 -19.43 -15.09 -3.33
C SER A 69 -20.69 -15.95 -3.30
N PRO A 70 -21.85 -15.46 -3.79
CA PRO A 70 -22.07 -14.12 -4.38
C PRO A 70 -22.01 -13.00 -3.33
N MET A 71 -21.62 -11.80 -3.75
CA MET A 71 -21.55 -10.63 -2.85
C MET A 71 -22.95 -10.19 -2.42
N PRO A 72 -23.21 -10.00 -1.12
CA PRO A 72 -24.49 -9.46 -0.64
C PRO A 72 -24.77 -8.06 -1.20
N PRO A 73 -26.01 -7.71 -1.59
CA PRO A 73 -26.35 -6.39 -2.13
C PRO A 73 -25.90 -5.22 -1.25
N ALA A 74 -26.12 -5.32 0.06
CA ALA A 74 -25.68 -4.30 1.02
C ALA A 74 -24.15 -4.10 1.04
N ALA A 75 -23.36 -5.14 0.75
CA ALA A 75 -21.90 -5.01 0.66
C ALA A 75 -21.49 -4.31 -0.64
N ALA A 76 -22.20 -4.56 -1.74
CA ALA A 76 -21.98 -3.88 -3.02
C ALA A 76 -22.34 -2.40 -2.94
N GLU A 77 -23.44 -2.05 -2.28
CA GLU A 77 -23.88 -0.66 -2.07
C GLU A 77 -22.89 0.15 -1.22
N ARG A 78 -22.14 -0.50 -0.32
CA ARG A 78 -21.09 0.16 0.50
C ARG A 78 -19.79 0.46 -0.26
N PHE A 79 -19.57 -0.15 -1.42
CA PHE A 79 -18.30 0.00 -2.13
C PHE A 79 -17.90 1.46 -2.43
N PRO A 80 -18.79 2.36 -2.91
CA PRO A 80 -18.43 3.74 -3.18
C PRO A 80 -17.90 4.48 -1.95
N GLU A 81 -18.47 4.21 -0.76
CA GLU A 81 -18.06 4.83 0.50
C GLU A 81 -16.65 4.40 0.89
N VAL A 82 -16.37 3.09 0.89
CA VAL A 82 -15.04 2.59 1.26
C VAL A 82 -13.97 2.95 0.22
N ALA A 83 -14.33 3.00 -1.07
CA ALA A 83 -13.43 3.46 -2.13
C ALA A 83 -13.10 4.95 -1.97
N PHE A 84 -14.08 5.78 -1.64
CA PHE A 84 -13.85 7.20 -1.33
C PHE A 84 -12.89 7.37 -0.16
N CYS A 85 -13.08 6.63 0.94
CA CYS A 85 -12.21 6.70 2.11
C CYS A 85 -10.74 6.37 1.78
N VAL A 86 -10.49 5.33 0.98
CA VAL A 86 -9.13 4.97 0.56
C VAL A 86 -8.50 6.08 -0.28
N VAL A 87 -9.20 6.57 -1.32
CA VAL A 87 -8.64 7.59 -2.21
C VAL A 87 -8.42 8.91 -1.45
N ALA A 88 -9.36 9.32 -0.59
CA ALA A 88 -9.23 10.52 0.23
C ALA A 88 -8.09 10.41 1.26
N ARG A 89 -7.91 9.25 1.89
CA ARG A 89 -6.78 9.01 2.79
C ARG A 89 -5.45 9.10 2.07
N GLN A 90 -5.34 8.48 0.89
CA GLN A 90 -4.11 8.51 0.10
C GLN A 90 -3.78 9.93 -0.38
N LEU A 91 -4.77 10.68 -0.85
CA LEU A 91 -4.60 12.10 -1.20
C LEU A 91 -4.11 12.93 -0.01
N SER A 92 -4.67 12.67 1.18
CA SER A 92 -4.28 13.38 2.41
C SER A 92 -2.84 13.07 2.81
N LEU A 93 -2.40 11.81 2.69
CA LEU A 93 -1.01 11.41 2.93
C LEU A 93 -0.03 12.02 1.94
N GLN A 94 -0.49 12.35 0.73
CA GLN A 94 0.31 12.99 -0.32
C GLN A 94 0.35 14.52 -0.19
N GLY A 95 -0.26 15.13 0.84
CA GLY A 95 -0.26 16.58 1.02
C GLY A 95 -1.54 17.29 0.55
N GLY A 96 -2.62 16.53 0.33
CA GLY A 96 -3.98 17.06 0.24
C GLY A 96 -4.39 17.66 -1.12
N HIS A 97 -3.54 17.58 -2.14
CA HIS A 97 -3.87 18.02 -3.49
C HIS A 97 -3.22 17.09 -4.54
N GLU A 98 -3.85 17.01 -5.71
CA GLU A 98 -3.35 16.22 -6.84
C GLU A 98 -2.01 16.81 -7.34
N GLY A 99 -1.02 15.97 -7.65
CA GLY A 99 0.28 16.42 -8.17
C GLY A 99 1.31 16.81 -7.11
N ALA A 100 1.01 16.65 -5.82
CA ALA A 100 1.94 16.93 -4.72
C ALA A 100 3.14 15.97 -4.68
N GLY A 101 3.08 14.85 -5.41
CA GLY A 101 4.15 13.88 -5.55
C GLY A 101 4.11 12.80 -4.48
N GLY A 102 4.42 11.56 -4.88
CA GLY A 102 4.48 10.42 -3.96
C GLY A 102 5.80 10.34 -3.19
N MET A 103 5.73 10.02 -1.89
CA MET A 103 6.89 9.66 -1.05
C MET A 103 7.45 8.25 -1.34
N GLN A 104 6.86 7.55 -2.32
CA GLN A 104 7.18 6.19 -2.73
C GLN A 104 6.77 6.03 -4.20
N ALA A 105 7.50 5.19 -4.94
CA ALA A 105 7.14 4.78 -6.29
C ALA A 105 7.03 3.25 -6.36
N ALA A 106 6.03 2.71 -7.07
CA ALA A 106 5.81 1.28 -7.11
C ALA A 106 6.80 0.57 -8.05
N CYS A 107 7.22 -0.64 -7.71
CA CYS A 107 8.05 -1.44 -8.60
C CYS A 107 7.28 -1.76 -9.90
N PRO A 108 7.97 -1.94 -11.04
CA PRO A 108 7.32 -2.38 -12.26
C PRO A 108 6.69 -3.78 -12.14
N PRO A 109 5.61 -4.10 -12.88
CA PRO A 109 5.02 -5.44 -12.92
C PRO A 109 5.99 -6.57 -13.27
N SER A 110 7.00 -6.30 -14.11
CA SER A 110 8.08 -7.25 -14.41
C SER A 110 8.84 -7.67 -13.16
N VAL A 111 9.07 -6.75 -12.21
CA VAL A 111 9.75 -7.03 -10.95
C VAL A 111 8.92 -7.97 -10.09
N PHE A 112 7.63 -7.68 -9.95
CA PHE A 112 6.72 -8.55 -9.18
C PHE A 112 6.64 -9.96 -9.77
N GLU A 113 6.59 -10.07 -11.11
CA GLU A 113 6.57 -11.38 -11.77
C GLU A 113 7.87 -12.15 -11.57
N THR A 114 9.02 -11.50 -11.74
CA THR A 114 10.33 -12.12 -11.48
C THR A 114 10.46 -12.59 -10.03
N LEU A 115 10.08 -11.76 -9.05
CA LEU A 115 10.16 -12.13 -7.63
C LEU A 115 9.18 -13.26 -7.26
N ARG A 116 8.01 -13.29 -7.89
CA ARG A 116 7.04 -14.38 -7.70
C ARG A 116 7.58 -15.70 -8.25
N GLN A 117 8.18 -15.68 -9.44
CA GLN A 117 8.76 -16.87 -10.08
C GLN A 117 9.99 -17.39 -9.34
N ASP A 118 10.90 -16.48 -8.97
CA ASP A 118 12.20 -16.84 -8.41
C ASP A 118 12.15 -17.16 -6.91
N LEU A 119 11.35 -16.41 -6.14
CA LEU A 119 11.33 -16.48 -4.67
C LEU A 119 9.95 -16.79 -4.08
N GLY A 120 8.90 -16.91 -4.90
CA GLY A 120 7.54 -17.13 -4.40
C GLY A 120 6.95 -15.90 -3.68
N VAL A 121 7.46 -14.70 -3.94
CA VAL A 121 6.93 -13.46 -3.33
C VAL A 121 5.49 -13.26 -3.78
N THR A 122 4.59 -13.09 -2.79
CA THR A 122 3.15 -12.87 -3.01
C THR A 122 2.58 -11.76 -2.13
N ARG A 123 3.45 -10.98 -1.49
CA ARG A 123 3.06 -9.90 -0.58
C ARG A 123 4.08 -8.76 -0.59
N GLU A 124 3.55 -7.55 -0.65
CA GLU A 124 4.27 -6.31 -0.39
C GLU A 124 4.13 -5.91 1.08
N LEU A 125 5.22 -5.47 1.70
CA LEU A 125 5.23 -5.01 3.09
C LEU A 125 4.96 -3.51 3.23
N PHE A 126 5.01 -2.77 2.12
CA PHE A 126 4.74 -1.33 2.08
C PHE A 126 3.99 -1.01 0.79
N ALA A 127 2.67 -1.00 0.86
CA ALA A 127 1.80 -0.68 -0.27
C ALA A 127 0.50 0.00 0.19
N SER A 128 -0.37 0.28 -0.76
CA SER A 128 -1.76 0.72 -0.56
C SER A 128 -2.66 -0.03 -1.55
N PRO A 129 -3.99 -0.03 -1.35
CA PRO A 129 -4.92 -0.61 -2.32
C PRO A 129 -4.75 -0.03 -3.75
N LEU A 130 -4.25 1.21 -3.85
CA LEU A 130 -4.03 1.88 -5.12
C LEU A 130 -2.78 1.36 -5.85
N ASN A 131 -1.68 1.09 -5.15
CA ASN A 131 -0.41 0.74 -5.77
C ASN A 131 0.00 -0.74 -5.67
N CYS A 132 -0.69 -1.55 -4.86
CA CYS A 132 -0.31 -2.95 -4.65
C CYS A 132 -0.37 -3.77 -5.95
N ALA A 133 0.62 -4.61 -6.19
CA ALA A 133 0.57 -5.62 -7.24
C ALA A 133 -0.10 -6.91 -6.75
N PHE A 134 0.09 -7.24 -5.47
CA PHE A 134 -0.49 -8.44 -4.87
C PHE A 134 -1.81 -8.15 -4.17
N PRO A 135 -2.72 -9.14 -4.12
CA PRO A 135 -4.00 -9.02 -3.42
C PRO A 135 -3.89 -8.92 -1.89
N ARG A 136 -2.72 -9.20 -1.33
CA ARG A 136 -2.46 -9.12 0.10
C ARG A 136 -1.16 -8.36 0.29
N PHE A 137 -1.20 -7.34 1.13
CA PHE A 137 -0.10 -6.42 1.36
C PHE A 137 -0.19 -5.87 2.79
N CYS A 138 0.85 -5.19 3.24
CA CYS A 138 0.81 -4.35 4.44
C CYS A 138 0.69 -2.88 4.00
N SER A 139 -0.03 -2.07 4.77
CA SER A 139 -0.27 -0.66 4.47
C SER A 139 -0.29 0.22 5.72
N ALA A 140 -0.11 1.53 5.53
CA ALA A 140 -0.09 2.50 6.62
C ALA A 140 -1.48 2.80 7.22
N SER A 141 -2.56 2.60 6.45
CA SER A 141 -3.92 3.02 6.82
C SER A 141 -4.88 1.84 6.93
N ALA A 142 -4.61 0.95 7.89
CA ALA A 142 -5.35 -0.30 8.07
C ALA A 142 -6.88 -0.10 8.20
N ASP A 143 -7.30 1.00 8.83
CA ASP A 143 -8.70 1.35 9.07
C ASP A 143 -9.53 1.50 7.78
N VAL A 144 -8.91 1.96 6.69
CA VAL A 144 -9.57 2.11 5.39
C VAL A 144 -9.11 1.08 4.35
N ASP A 145 -7.91 0.52 4.51
CA ASP A 145 -7.33 -0.40 3.52
C ASP A 145 -7.67 -1.89 3.78
N ALA A 146 -8.16 -2.24 4.99
CA ALA A 146 -8.41 -3.64 5.37
C ALA A 146 -9.42 -4.34 4.45
N ASP A 147 -10.49 -3.64 4.06
CA ASP A 147 -11.51 -4.17 3.15
C ASP A 147 -10.95 -4.51 1.75
N PHE A 148 -9.76 -4.02 1.41
CA PHE A 148 -9.07 -4.23 0.13
C PHE A 148 -7.88 -5.19 0.23
N GLY A 149 -7.71 -5.88 1.35
CA GLY A 149 -6.70 -6.94 1.51
C GLY A 149 -5.44 -6.55 2.29
N SER A 150 -5.42 -5.34 2.87
CA SER A 150 -4.35 -4.94 3.79
C SER A 150 -4.30 -5.83 5.04
N ALA A 151 -3.10 -6.15 5.48
CA ALA A 151 -2.80 -6.80 6.75
C ALA A 151 -2.40 -5.80 7.85
N GLY A 152 -2.60 -4.50 7.60
CA GLY A 152 -2.16 -3.41 8.47
C GLY A 152 -0.67 -3.08 8.32
N SER A 153 -0.13 -2.39 9.33
CA SER A 153 1.25 -1.91 9.31
C SER A 153 2.27 -3.04 9.36
N PHE A 154 3.31 -2.99 8.53
CA PHE A 154 4.43 -3.95 8.59
C PHE A 154 5.05 -4.03 9.99
N PHE A 155 5.12 -2.91 10.71
CA PHE A 155 5.72 -2.85 12.05
C PHE A 155 4.96 -3.68 13.10
N LEU A 156 3.68 -4.01 12.83
CA LEU A 156 2.83 -4.85 13.68
C LEU A 156 2.51 -6.20 13.03
N TYR A 157 3.00 -6.44 11.82
CA TYR A 157 2.75 -7.66 11.08
C TYR A 157 3.73 -8.76 11.49
N THR A 158 3.22 -9.99 11.56
CA THR A 158 4.02 -11.21 11.76
C THR A 158 4.03 -12.00 10.46
N PRO A 159 5.15 -12.01 9.71
CA PRO A 159 5.25 -12.81 8.49
C PRO A 159 5.23 -14.30 8.81
N ARG A 160 4.62 -15.07 7.93
CA ARG A 160 4.79 -16.54 7.89
C ARG A 160 6.09 -16.88 7.14
N PRO A 161 6.61 -18.10 7.26
CA PRO A 161 7.77 -18.53 6.47
C PRO A 161 7.56 -18.31 4.97
N GLY A 162 8.53 -17.66 4.31
CA GLY A 162 8.45 -17.29 2.90
C GLY A 162 9.25 -16.04 2.55
N ALA A 163 8.99 -15.50 1.35
CA ALA A 163 9.66 -14.31 0.82
C ALA A 163 8.69 -13.14 0.64
N TYR A 164 9.19 -11.92 0.89
CA TYR A 164 8.40 -10.68 0.87
C TYR A 164 9.16 -9.56 0.16
N LEU A 165 8.42 -8.68 -0.52
CA LEU A 165 8.98 -7.44 -1.06
C LEU A 165 8.75 -6.29 -0.08
N ALA A 166 9.81 -5.57 0.26
CA ALA A 166 9.76 -4.31 0.99
C ALA A 166 10.26 -3.17 0.09
N ASN A 167 9.39 -2.22 -0.18
CA ASN A 167 9.72 -0.98 -0.88
C ASN A 167 9.14 0.17 -0.03
N PRO A 168 9.77 0.53 1.09
CA PRO A 168 9.22 1.53 2.00
C PRO A 168 9.18 2.92 1.35
N PRO A 169 8.37 3.85 1.88
CA PRO A 169 8.56 5.28 1.60
C PRO A 169 10.02 5.70 1.79
N PHE A 170 10.47 6.69 1.02
CA PHE A 170 11.85 7.19 1.05
C PHE A 170 12.14 8.07 2.28
N ASP A 171 11.62 7.66 3.43
CA ASP A 171 11.82 8.29 4.72
C ASP A 171 12.90 7.51 5.51
N PRO A 172 14.00 8.16 5.91
CA PRO A 172 15.09 7.48 6.61
C PRO A 172 14.69 6.84 7.93
N ALA A 173 13.74 7.44 8.67
CA ALA A 173 13.28 6.89 9.94
C ALA A 173 12.43 5.62 9.70
N VAL A 174 11.61 5.61 8.66
CA VAL A 174 10.86 4.41 8.23
C VAL A 174 11.82 3.29 7.79
N VAL A 175 12.85 3.60 7.00
CA VAL A 175 13.85 2.61 6.56
C VAL A 175 14.65 2.06 7.75
N ALA A 176 15.07 2.91 8.69
CA ALA A 176 15.78 2.47 9.90
C ALA A 176 14.88 1.57 10.78
N ALA A 177 13.63 1.96 11.02
CA ALA A 177 12.68 1.15 11.76
C ALA A 177 12.39 -0.19 11.06
N MET A 178 12.35 -0.19 9.72
CA MET A 178 12.17 -1.40 8.93
C MET A 178 13.36 -2.34 9.12
N ALA A 179 14.59 -1.81 9.10
CA ALA A 179 15.80 -2.60 9.32
C ALA A 179 15.81 -3.27 10.69
N VAL A 180 15.51 -2.51 11.76
CA VAL A 180 15.40 -3.05 13.13
C VAL A 180 14.38 -4.18 13.19
N ARG A 181 13.20 -3.98 12.59
CA ARG A 181 12.13 -4.97 12.61
C ARG A 181 12.48 -6.22 11.81
N MET A 182 13.12 -6.08 10.65
CA MET A 182 13.54 -7.21 9.83
C MET A 182 14.58 -8.06 10.53
N GLU A 183 15.59 -7.45 11.17
CA GLU A 183 16.60 -8.16 11.94
C GLU A 183 15.94 -9.04 13.01
N ALA A 184 15.06 -8.46 13.84
CA ALA A 184 14.36 -9.22 14.88
C ALA A 184 13.50 -10.38 14.33
N LEU A 185 12.90 -10.21 13.14
CA LEU A 185 12.13 -11.26 12.49
C LEU A 185 13.01 -12.36 11.91
N LEU A 186 14.18 -12.01 11.36
CA LEU A 186 15.15 -12.96 10.81
C LEU A 186 15.81 -13.77 11.93
N GLU A 187 16.22 -13.13 13.02
CA GLU A 187 16.72 -13.80 14.23
C GLU A 187 15.69 -14.80 14.79
N ALA A 188 14.42 -14.39 14.91
CA ALA A 188 13.36 -15.28 15.35
C ALA A 188 13.15 -16.47 14.39
N SER A 189 13.24 -16.21 13.08
CA SER A 189 13.15 -17.25 12.04
C SER A 189 14.32 -18.24 12.13
N ASP A 190 15.53 -17.76 12.38
CA ASP A 190 16.71 -18.59 12.56
C ASP A 190 16.59 -19.50 13.79
N LEU A 191 16.12 -18.95 14.91
CA LEU A 191 15.85 -19.73 16.13
C LEU A 191 14.79 -20.81 15.90
N ALA A 192 13.80 -20.53 15.07
CA ALA A 192 12.75 -21.48 14.71
C ALA A 192 13.15 -22.45 13.57
N GLY A 193 14.30 -22.26 12.93
CA GLY A 193 14.70 -23.02 11.74
C GLY A 193 13.80 -22.76 10.53
N GLU A 194 13.08 -21.64 10.50
CA GLU A 194 12.13 -21.28 9.46
C GLU A 194 12.78 -20.45 8.35
N ARG A 195 12.23 -20.56 7.14
CA ARG A 195 12.66 -19.74 6.00
C ARG A 195 12.01 -18.37 6.02
N LEU A 196 12.82 -17.31 6.03
CA LEU A 196 12.37 -15.94 5.83
C LEU A 196 13.30 -15.20 4.87
N THR A 197 12.73 -14.49 3.91
CA THR A 197 13.48 -13.66 2.96
C THR A 197 12.79 -12.31 2.79
N PHE A 198 13.56 -11.23 2.90
CA PHE A 198 13.13 -9.89 2.55
C PHE A 198 13.93 -9.39 1.36
N VAL A 199 13.23 -9.02 0.28
CA VAL A 199 13.81 -8.27 -0.83
C VAL A 199 13.50 -6.80 -0.60
N CYS A 200 14.53 -6.03 -0.26
CA CYS A 200 14.41 -4.61 0.05
C CYS A 200 14.81 -3.77 -1.16
N VAL A 201 13.93 -2.83 -1.53
CA VAL A 201 14.16 -1.83 -2.58
C VAL A 201 14.18 -0.48 -1.89
N VAL A 202 15.37 0.11 -1.74
CA VAL A 202 15.57 1.39 -1.04
C VAL A 202 16.51 2.29 -1.85
N PRO A 203 16.45 3.62 -1.69
CA PRO A 203 17.44 4.48 -2.33
C PRO A 203 18.87 4.12 -1.90
N ALA A 204 19.83 4.20 -2.81
CA ALA A 204 21.23 3.92 -2.51
C ALA A 204 21.86 5.10 -1.73
N TRP A 205 21.62 5.16 -0.43
CA TRP A 205 22.16 6.19 0.47
C TRP A 205 23.61 5.90 0.87
N THR A 206 24.49 5.67 -0.11
CA THR A 206 25.87 5.25 0.10
C THR A 206 26.87 6.41 0.23
N LYS A 207 26.41 7.66 0.08
CA LYS A 207 27.28 8.84 0.14
C LYS A 207 27.99 8.92 1.50
N PRO A 208 29.34 8.98 1.55
CA PRO A 208 30.08 9.16 2.79
C PRO A 208 29.59 10.38 3.57
N ARG A 209 29.34 10.21 4.87
CA ARG A 209 28.80 11.23 5.78
C ARG A 209 27.42 11.79 5.35
N GLY A 210 26.70 11.09 4.49
CA GLY A 210 25.32 11.43 4.14
C GLY A 210 24.38 11.20 5.33
N PRO A 211 23.35 12.04 5.53
CA PRO A 211 22.45 11.94 6.69
C PRO A 211 21.63 10.64 6.70
N HIS A 212 21.49 9.96 5.56
CA HIS A 212 20.69 8.75 5.42
C HIS A 212 21.55 7.48 5.34
N LEU A 213 22.87 7.63 5.34
CA LEU A 213 23.82 6.52 5.31
C LEU A 213 23.61 5.52 6.47
N PRO A 214 23.35 5.94 7.72
CA PRO A 214 23.18 4.98 8.82
C PRO A 214 22.01 3.99 8.61
N ALA A 215 20.87 4.48 8.12
CA ALA A 215 19.69 3.64 7.87
C ALA A 215 19.96 2.59 6.76
N TRP A 216 20.67 3.00 5.71
CA TRP A 216 21.08 2.09 4.64
C TRP A 216 22.15 1.09 5.10
N GLN A 217 23.14 1.53 5.88
CA GLN A 217 24.20 0.68 6.42
C GLN A 217 23.66 -0.41 7.35
N GLN A 218 22.61 -0.10 8.13
CA GLN A 218 21.99 -1.10 8.98
C GLN A 218 21.40 -2.27 8.19
N LEU A 219 20.77 -2.01 7.04
CA LEU A 219 20.32 -3.07 6.14
C LEU A 219 21.51 -3.76 5.46
N ALA A 220 22.37 -2.99 4.79
CA ALA A 220 23.44 -3.55 3.96
C ALA A 220 24.50 -4.31 4.76
N GLY A 221 24.70 -3.94 6.03
CA GLY A 221 25.65 -4.57 6.95
C GLY A 221 25.04 -5.60 7.90
N SER A 222 23.74 -5.92 7.78
CA SER A 222 23.11 -7.00 8.56
C SER A 222 23.81 -8.34 8.26
N PRO A 223 24.02 -9.21 9.27
CA PRO A 223 24.55 -10.55 9.05
C PRO A 223 23.66 -11.42 8.16
N HIS A 224 22.36 -11.09 8.04
CA HIS A 224 21.42 -11.78 7.15
C HIS A 224 21.45 -11.26 5.72
N THR A 225 22.18 -10.19 5.41
CA THR A 225 22.27 -9.66 4.04
C THR A 225 23.12 -10.59 3.17
N THR A 226 22.46 -11.39 2.33
CA THR A 226 23.11 -12.34 1.41
C THR A 226 23.38 -11.73 0.04
N CYS A 227 22.76 -10.61 -0.29
CA CYS A 227 22.99 -9.90 -1.55
C CYS A 227 22.78 -8.39 -1.39
N ALA A 228 23.71 -7.61 -1.93
CA ALA A 228 23.59 -6.16 -2.04
C ALA A 228 23.94 -5.71 -3.46
N LEU A 229 22.95 -5.24 -4.22
CA LEU A 229 23.11 -4.76 -5.58
C LEU A 229 22.75 -3.28 -5.66
N THR A 230 23.37 -2.57 -6.59
CA THR A 230 23.00 -1.20 -6.93
C THR A 230 22.47 -1.16 -8.36
N LEU A 231 21.28 -0.58 -8.54
CA LEU A 231 20.74 -0.18 -9.83
C LEU A 231 21.13 1.27 -10.08
N PRO A 232 21.95 1.57 -11.11
CA PRO A 232 22.30 2.94 -11.42
C PRO A 232 21.07 3.75 -11.83
N ARG A 233 21.05 5.02 -11.45
CA ARG A 233 20.06 6.01 -11.88
C ARG A 233 19.91 6.00 -13.38
N ALA A 234 18.71 6.28 -13.85
CA ALA A 234 18.34 6.29 -15.26
C ALA A 234 18.49 4.94 -16.02
N GLN A 235 18.91 3.85 -15.36
CA GLN A 235 18.94 2.48 -15.92
C GLN A 235 17.79 1.60 -15.44
N HIS A 236 16.89 2.17 -14.62
CA HIS A 236 15.68 1.51 -14.12
C HIS A 236 14.55 2.53 -14.02
N ALA A 237 13.32 2.02 -13.97
CA ALA A 237 12.11 2.84 -13.81
C ALA A 237 11.20 2.30 -12.70
N TYR A 238 10.29 3.17 -12.27
CA TYR A 238 9.22 2.87 -11.34
C TYR A 238 7.88 3.29 -11.94
N VAL A 239 6.80 2.68 -11.47
CA VAL A 239 5.46 3.19 -11.73
C VAL A 239 5.22 4.41 -10.84
N ASP A 240 4.65 5.46 -11.42
CA ASP A 240 4.37 6.73 -10.72
C ASP A 240 3.53 6.50 -9.45
N GLY A 241 3.88 7.21 -8.37
CA GLY A 241 3.15 7.18 -7.10
C GLY A 241 1.72 7.73 -7.17
N GLU A 242 1.38 8.46 -8.23
CA GLU A 242 0.03 8.96 -8.53
C GLU A 242 -0.64 8.21 -9.69
N GLN A 243 -0.27 6.94 -9.92
CA GLN A 243 -0.84 6.11 -10.99
C GLN A 243 -2.38 6.06 -11.00
N GLN A 244 -3.04 6.28 -9.86
CA GLN A 244 -4.50 6.34 -9.75
C GLN A 244 -5.13 7.56 -10.42
N LEU A 245 -4.37 8.64 -10.62
CA LEU A 245 -4.85 9.89 -11.24
C LEU A 245 -4.58 9.92 -12.75
N ARG A 246 -3.77 8.99 -13.26
CA ARG A 246 -3.47 8.88 -14.68
C ARG A 246 -4.53 8.01 -15.38
N GLY A 247 -4.91 8.42 -16.60
CA GLY A 247 -5.80 7.66 -17.48
C GLY A 247 -5.17 6.37 -18.02
N LYS A 248 -5.32 6.07 -19.31
CA LYS A 248 -4.74 4.86 -19.91
C LYS A 248 -3.20 4.88 -19.87
N GLY A 249 -2.62 3.97 -19.09
CA GLY A 249 -1.19 3.62 -19.12
C GLY A 249 -0.50 3.76 -17.78
N HIS A 250 0.13 2.68 -17.29
CA HIS A 250 1.09 2.72 -16.19
C HIS A 250 2.38 3.36 -16.74
N ALA A 251 2.43 4.68 -16.80
CA ALA A 251 3.63 5.37 -17.24
C ALA A 251 4.75 5.11 -16.23
N CYS A 252 5.71 4.29 -16.63
CA CYS A 252 6.92 4.10 -15.84
C CYS A 252 7.84 5.30 -16.03
N GLY A 253 8.25 5.92 -14.93
CA GLY A 253 9.20 7.03 -14.91
C GLY A 253 10.62 6.52 -14.64
N ARG A 254 11.60 6.95 -15.44
CA ARG A 254 13.02 6.67 -15.20
C ARG A 254 13.43 7.21 -13.83
N SER A 255 14.12 6.39 -13.05
CA SER A 255 14.61 6.79 -11.73
C SER A 255 15.69 7.87 -11.85
N ARG A 256 15.61 8.88 -10.98
CA ARG A 256 16.60 9.96 -10.87
C ARG A 256 17.72 9.63 -9.87
N HIS A 257 17.55 8.57 -9.10
CA HIS A 257 18.45 8.15 -8.03
C HIS A 257 18.90 6.72 -8.24
N ASP A 258 20.08 6.40 -7.71
CA ASP A 258 20.54 5.02 -7.60
C ASP A 258 19.63 4.30 -6.58
N THR A 259 19.32 3.03 -6.85
CA THR A 259 18.52 2.18 -5.96
C THR A 259 19.38 1.03 -5.47
N SER A 260 19.29 0.69 -4.19
CA SER A 260 19.84 -0.55 -3.65
C SER A 260 18.77 -1.64 -3.62
N LEU A 261 19.14 -2.82 -4.14
CA LEU A 261 18.42 -4.07 -3.93
C LEU A 261 19.19 -4.86 -2.88
N LEU A 262 18.64 -4.98 -1.69
CA LEU A 262 19.23 -5.72 -0.58
C LEU A 262 18.38 -6.95 -0.31
N VAL A 263 18.97 -8.15 -0.32
CA VAL A 263 18.27 -9.39 0.02
C VAL A 263 18.77 -9.87 1.37
N LEU A 264 17.85 -9.92 2.33
CA LEU A 264 18.10 -10.41 3.67
C LEU A 264 17.44 -11.78 3.81
N GLN A 265 18.18 -12.79 4.27
CA GLN A 265 17.70 -14.16 4.40
C GLN A 265 18.07 -14.75 5.75
N SER A 266 17.11 -15.42 6.39
CA SER A 266 17.39 -16.38 7.47
C SER A 266 18.37 -17.45 6.97
N ALA A 267 19.12 -18.09 7.86
CA ALA A 267 20.03 -19.18 7.55
C ALA A 267 19.36 -20.33 6.77
N ALA A 268 18.12 -20.70 7.14
CA ALA A 268 17.37 -21.72 6.41
C ALA A 268 17.04 -21.29 4.97
N ALA A 269 16.55 -20.07 4.78
CA ALA A 269 16.27 -19.54 3.44
C ALA A 269 17.54 -19.39 2.59
N ALA A 270 18.65 -18.92 3.15
CA ALA A 270 19.92 -18.80 2.44
C ALA A 270 20.46 -20.16 1.96
N ARG A 271 20.22 -21.24 2.72
CA ARG A 271 20.63 -22.59 2.37
C ARG A 271 19.70 -23.24 1.33
N GLU A 272 18.39 -23.09 1.50
CA GLU A 272 17.38 -23.82 0.71
C GLU A 272 16.97 -23.09 -0.56
N VAL A 273 16.93 -21.75 -0.51
CA VAL A 273 16.54 -20.88 -1.63
C VAL A 273 17.51 -19.69 -1.71
N PRO A 274 18.80 -19.94 -2.01
CA PRO A 274 19.80 -18.87 -2.11
C PRO A 274 19.44 -17.89 -3.24
N PHE A 275 19.69 -16.60 -3.03
CA PHE A 275 19.51 -15.60 -4.08
C PHE A 275 20.67 -15.58 -5.10
N THR A 276 20.63 -16.54 -6.02
CA THR A 276 21.71 -16.84 -6.99
C THR A 276 21.96 -15.71 -7.99
N GLU A 277 23.16 -15.68 -8.60
CA GLU A 277 23.51 -14.70 -9.64
C GLU A 277 22.53 -14.66 -10.83
N PRO A 278 22.01 -15.80 -11.36
CA PRO A 278 20.96 -15.76 -12.37
C PRO A 278 19.68 -15.03 -11.92
N MET A 279 19.25 -15.21 -10.67
CA MET A 279 18.07 -14.50 -10.11
C MET A 279 18.36 -13.01 -9.99
N GLN A 280 19.56 -12.63 -9.51
CA GLN A 280 20.01 -11.25 -9.46
C GLN A 280 20.01 -10.59 -10.85
N ALA A 281 20.48 -11.29 -11.88
CA ALA A 281 20.49 -10.81 -13.27
C ALA A 281 19.07 -10.61 -13.82
N ARG A 282 18.16 -11.57 -13.57
CA ARG A 282 16.74 -11.43 -13.94
C ARG A 282 16.08 -10.26 -13.25
N LEU A 283 16.30 -10.08 -11.95
CA LEU A 283 15.72 -8.97 -11.18
C LEU A 283 16.22 -7.61 -11.70
N ARG A 284 17.52 -7.46 -11.95
CA ARG A 284 18.10 -6.25 -12.58
C ARG A 284 17.45 -5.95 -13.94
N ARG A 285 17.30 -6.98 -14.77
CA ARG A 285 16.64 -6.86 -16.08
C ARG A 285 15.16 -6.49 -15.93
N ALA A 286 14.46 -7.03 -14.94
CA ALA A 286 13.05 -6.72 -14.69
C ALA A 286 12.84 -5.22 -14.42
N PHE A 287 13.73 -4.59 -13.66
CA PHE A 287 13.72 -3.14 -13.43
C PHE A 287 14.03 -2.31 -14.69
N SER A 288 14.89 -2.81 -15.58
CA SER A 288 15.27 -2.08 -16.80
C SER A 288 14.25 -2.18 -17.92
N LEU A 289 13.49 -3.27 -18.03
CA LEU A 289 12.40 -3.44 -19.00
C LEU A 289 11.32 -2.35 -18.87
N ALA A 290 11.12 -1.82 -17.68
CA ALA A 290 10.18 -0.72 -17.47
C ALA A 290 10.58 0.58 -18.20
N ASN A 291 11.85 0.71 -18.62
CA ASN A 291 12.31 1.86 -19.40
C ASN A 291 11.89 1.80 -20.88
N THR A 292 11.53 0.62 -21.41
CA THR A 292 11.23 0.46 -22.85
C THR A 292 9.76 0.69 -23.18
N GLY A 293 8.90 0.93 -22.18
CA GLY A 293 7.45 1.11 -22.39
C GLY A 293 6.71 -0.17 -22.79
N GLU A 294 7.39 -1.31 -22.85
CA GLU A 294 6.80 -2.61 -23.19
C GLU A 294 6.22 -3.27 -21.93
N HIS A 295 4.88 -3.27 -21.81
CA HIS A 295 4.17 -4.00 -20.77
C HIS A 295 3.67 -5.36 -21.30
N PRO A 296 4.13 -6.50 -20.74
CA PRO A 296 3.58 -7.82 -21.09
C PRO A 296 2.11 -8.01 -20.67
N LEU A 297 1.59 -7.19 -19.75
CA LEU A 297 0.27 -7.39 -19.13
C LEU A 297 -0.93 -6.88 -19.94
N GLN A 298 -0.74 -6.36 -21.16
CA GLN A 298 -1.86 -6.06 -22.06
C GLN A 298 -2.36 -7.29 -22.84
N LYS A 299 -1.69 -8.45 -22.75
CA LYS A 299 -2.06 -9.64 -23.55
C LYS A 299 -2.94 -10.67 -22.84
N THR A 300 -3.20 -10.56 -21.55
CA THR A 300 -3.96 -11.60 -20.80
C THR A 300 -5.36 -11.21 -20.33
N ALA A 301 -5.84 -10.01 -20.67
CA ALA A 301 -7.21 -9.57 -20.32
C ALA A 301 -8.26 -9.76 -21.43
N ASN A 302 -7.88 -10.29 -22.60
CA ASN A 302 -8.80 -10.56 -23.72
C ASN A 302 -8.98 -12.06 -24.02
N GLY A 303 -8.93 -12.92 -23.00
CA GLY A 303 -8.97 -14.36 -23.19
C GLY A 303 -9.45 -15.16 -21.99
N CYS A 304 -10.67 -14.86 -21.52
CA CYS A 304 -11.64 -15.79 -20.92
C CYS A 304 -12.94 -15.02 -20.66
#